data_AF-A0A1C1YR31-F1
#
_entry.id   AF-A0A1C1YR31-F1
#
_cell.length_a   1.000
_cell.length_b   1.000
_cell.length_c   1.000
_cell.angle_alpha   90.00
_cell.angle_beta   90.00
_cell.angle_gamma   90.00
#
_symmetry.space_group_name_H-M   'P 1'
#
loop_
_entity.id
_entity.type
_entity.pdbx_description
1 polymer ?
#
loop_
_entity_poly.entity_id
_entity_poly.type
_entity_poly.pdbx_seq_one_letter_code
_entity_poly.pdbx_strand_id
1 'polypeptide(L)'
;MRIVISDILGIHDSHDGRTFTYDYNTLDGIIFGINTSLSDKVRIMRILDKKLESRTVTEPFKLFQARYNARSGRIEAHYLSLMEHTRSE
;
A
#
# COMPACT_ATOMS: atom_id res chain seq x y z
N MET A 1 8.29 12.04 -5.46
CA MET A 1 7.75 13.32 -4.97
C MET A 1 7.23 13.11 -3.56
N ARG A 2 7.70 13.88 -2.57
CA ARG A 2 7.19 13.83 -1.19
C ARG A 2 6.25 15.02 -0.99
N ILE A 3 4.98 14.77 -0.71
CA ILE A 3 4.02 15.84 -0.39
C ILE A 3 4.10 16.07 1.12
N VAL A 4 4.28 17.33 1.52
CA VAL A 4 4.22 17.77 2.93
C VAL A 4 3.02 18.69 3.05
N ILE A 5 2.03 18.29 3.84
CA ILE A 5 0.81 19.07 4.08
C ILE A 5 1.00 19.79 5.42
N SER A 6 0.99 21.12 5.40
CA SER A 6 1.10 21.94 6.61
C SER A 6 -0.30 22.22 7.14
N ASP A 7 -0.66 21.65 8.28
CA ASP A 7 -1.98 21.83 8.90
C ASP A 7 -2.00 23.02 9.89
N ILE A 8 -1.58 24.20 9.41
CA ILE A 8 -1.52 25.42 10.25
C ILE A 8 -2.92 25.86 10.73
N LEU A 9 -3.98 25.46 10.01
CA LEU A 9 -5.35 25.85 10.27
C LEU A 9 -6.16 24.79 11.03
N GLY A 10 -5.55 23.66 11.43
CA GLY A 10 -6.22 22.57 12.15
C GLY A 10 -7.37 21.91 11.38
N ILE A 11 -7.34 21.98 10.05
CA ILE A 11 -8.39 21.49 9.15
C ILE A 11 -8.38 19.95 9.14
N HIS A 12 -7.25 19.33 9.46
CA HIS A 12 -7.09 17.88 9.54
C HIS A 12 -7.13 17.37 10.99
N ASP A 13 -7.67 18.14 11.95
CA ASP A 13 -7.70 17.69 13.35
C ASP A 13 -8.83 16.69 13.64
N SER A 14 -9.88 16.69 12.80
CA SER A 14 -10.96 15.70 12.83
C SER A 14 -10.59 14.41 12.08
N HIS A 15 -11.17 13.27 12.47
CA HIS A 15 -10.94 11.99 11.81
C HIS A 15 -11.25 12.07 10.30
N ASP A 16 -12.36 12.71 9.93
CA ASP A 16 -12.77 12.88 8.54
C ASP A 16 -11.82 13.80 7.77
N GLY A 17 -11.30 14.84 8.44
CA GLY A 17 -10.33 15.78 7.86
C GLY A 17 -9.00 15.13 7.47
N ARG A 18 -8.61 14.02 8.10
CA ARG A 18 -7.34 13.31 7.79
C ARG A 18 -7.45 12.37 6.59
N THR A 19 -8.64 12.14 6.06
CA THR A 19 -8.86 11.15 5.02
C THR A 19 -8.79 11.81 3.64
N PHE A 20 -7.73 11.49 2.89
CA PHE A 20 -7.59 11.92 1.50
C PHE A 20 -8.11 10.82 0.57
N THR A 21 -9.09 11.17 -0.27
CA THR A 21 -9.57 10.27 -1.31
C THR A 21 -8.67 10.42 -2.54
N TYR A 22 -7.91 9.37 -2.84
CA TYR A 22 -7.14 9.29 -4.08
C TYR A 22 -7.97 8.66 -5.19
N ASP A 23 -7.79 9.13 -6.42
CA ASP A 23 -8.28 8.41 -7.59
C ASP A 23 -7.43 7.14 -7.78
N TYR A 24 -8.04 5.97 -7.58
CA TYR A 24 -7.39 4.68 -7.71
C TYR A 24 -6.90 4.40 -9.15
N ASN A 25 -7.45 5.06 -10.17
CA ASN A 25 -6.91 4.95 -11.53
C ASN A 25 -5.48 5.52 -11.60
N THR A 26 -5.14 6.49 -10.76
CA THR A 26 -3.82 7.14 -10.74
C THR A 26 -2.75 6.38 -9.94
N LEU A 27 -3.13 5.33 -9.21
CA LEU A 27 -2.24 4.56 -8.35
C LEU A 27 -1.72 3.30 -9.05
N ASP A 28 -0.40 3.13 -9.13
CA ASP A 28 0.22 1.92 -9.71
C ASP A 28 0.19 0.72 -8.74
N GLY A 29 0.14 0.97 -7.43
CA GLY A 29 0.18 -0.08 -6.43
C GLY A 29 0.34 0.43 -5.00
N ILE A 30 0.54 -0.51 -4.06
CA ILE A 30 0.89 -0.22 -2.67
C ILE A 30 2.12 -0.99 -2.21
N ILE A 31 2.81 -0.44 -1.21
CA ILE A 31 3.94 -1.08 -0.55
C ILE A 31 3.59 -1.28 0.93
N PHE A 32 3.55 -2.52 1.39
CA PHE A 32 3.41 -2.84 2.80
C PHE A 32 4.71 -2.53 3.54
N GLY A 33 4.58 -1.95 4.73
CA GLY A 33 5.71 -1.68 5.61
C GLY A 33 6.37 -2.98 6.09
N ILE A 34 7.63 -2.89 6.52
CA ILE A 34 8.45 -4.04 6.95
C ILE A 34 7.73 -4.88 8.03
N ASN A 35 7.07 -4.21 8.97
CA ASN A 35 6.42 -4.84 10.12
C ASN A 35 4.91 -5.05 9.93
N THR A 36 4.36 -4.90 8.73
CA THR A 36 2.94 -5.16 8.50
C THR A 36 2.66 -6.65 8.70
N SER A 37 1.69 -6.98 9.57
CA SER A 37 1.31 -8.36 9.87
C SER A 37 0.64 -9.03 8.67
N LEU A 38 0.66 -10.37 8.61
CA LEU A 38 -0.06 -11.11 7.56
C LEU A 38 -1.57 -10.84 7.60
N SER A 39 -2.16 -10.81 8.80
CA SER A 39 -3.58 -10.52 8.97
C SER A 39 -3.96 -9.13 8.45
N ASP A 40 -3.11 -8.12 8.67
CA ASP A 40 -3.36 -6.78 8.16
C ASP A 40 -3.19 -6.72 6.65
N LYS A 41 -2.19 -7.42 6.08
CA LYS A 41 -2.04 -7.55 4.62
C LYS A 41 -3.30 -8.14 4.00
N VAL A 42 -3.81 -9.25 4.53
CA VAL A 42 -5.04 -9.90 4.04
C VAL A 42 -6.24 -8.97 4.17
N ARG A 43 -6.38 -8.28 5.31
CA ARG A 43 -7.46 -7.30 5.53
C ARG A 43 -7.39 -6.17 4.50
N ILE A 44 -6.20 -5.62 4.24
CA ILE A 44 -5.99 -4.54 3.28
C ILE A 44 -6.25 -5.03 1.86
N MET A 45 -5.77 -6.22 1.48
CA MET A 45 -6.04 -6.81 0.16
C MET A 45 -7.54 -6.90 -0.11
N ARG A 46 -8.35 -7.37 0.87
CA ARG A 46 -9.81 -7.40 0.75
C ARG A 46 -10.46 -6.03 0.57
N ILE A 47 -9.90 -4.99 1.19
CA ILE A 47 -10.37 -3.61 1.00
C ILE A 47 -10.00 -3.11 -0.39
N LEU A 48 -8.78 -3.42 -0.85
CA LEU A 48 -8.30 -3.05 -2.17
C LEU A 48 -9.12 -3.69 -3.26
N ASP A 49 -9.43 -4.99 -3.17
CA ASP A 49 -10.25 -5.69 -4.16
C ASP A 49 -11.55 -4.93 -4.43
N LYS A 50 -12.28 -4.57 -3.36
CA LYS A 50 -13.52 -3.78 -3.46
C LYS A 50 -13.33 -2.38 -4.03
N LYS A 51 -12.17 -1.76 -3.80
CA LYS A 51 -11.87 -0.41 -4.31
C LYS A 51 -11.40 -0.42 -5.76
N LEU A 52 -10.84 -1.54 -6.22
CA LEU A 52 -10.33 -1.73 -7.57
C LEU A 52 -11.39 -2.29 -8.52
N GLU A 53 -12.51 -2.81 -8.02
CA GLU A 53 -13.65 -3.28 -8.82
C GLU A 53 -14.12 -2.28 -9.89
N SER A 54 -14.10 -0.98 -9.57
CA SER A 54 -14.54 0.09 -10.48
C SER A 54 -13.40 0.75 -11.27
N ARG A 55 -12.19 0.18 -11.22
CA ARG A 55 -11.03 0.74 -11.92
C ARG A 55 -11.15 0.51 -13.43
N THR A 56 -10.81 1.52 -14.21
CA THR A 56 -10.85 1.46 -15.70
C THR A 56 -9.49 1.16 -16.32
N VAL A 57 -8.43 1.23 -15.51
CA VAL A 57 -7.04 0.99 -15.93
C VAL A 57 -6.78 -0.50 -16.12
N THR A 58 -6.12 -0.83 -17.23
CA THR A 58 -5.84 -2.21 -17.66
C THR A 58 -4.71 -2.89 -16.88
N GLU A 59 -3.80 -2.10 -16.34
CA GLU A 59 -2.61 -2.57 -15.66
C GLU A 59 -2.97 -3.12 -14.27
N PRO A 60 -2.45 -4.30 -13.92
CA PRO A 60 -2.74 -4.92 -12.64
C PRO A 60 -2.19 -4.04 -11.51
N PHE A 61 -3.00 -3.88 -10.46
CA PHE A 61 -2.58 -3.16 -9.28
C PHE A 61 -1.45 -3.91 -8.56
N LYS A 62 -0.30 -3.26 -8.36
CA LYS A 62 0.90 -3.93 -7.87
C LYS A 62 0.96 -3.94 -6.34
N LEU A 63 1.35 -5.07 -5.78
CA LEU A 63 1.57 -5.22 -4.34
C LEU A 63 3.07 -5.43 -4.10
N PHE A 64 3.62 -4.67 -3.15
CA PHE A 64 5.01 -4.79 -2.75
C PHE A 64 5.15 -4.94 -1.24
N GLN A 65 6.25 -5.54 -0.79
CA GLN A 65 6.66 -5.62 0.59
C GLN A 65 8.00 -4.89 0.75
N ALA A 66 8.04 -3.91 1.64
CA ALA A 66 9.30 -3.34 2.09
C ALA A 66 10.10 -4.39 2.85
N ARG A 67 11.37 -4.59 2.50
CA ARG A 67 12.33 -5.44 3.22
C ARG A 67 13.64 -4.68 3.39
N TYR A 68 14.30 -4.88 4.53
CA TYR A 68 15.64 -4.36 4.73
C TYR A 68 16.65 -5.28 4.03
N ASN A 69 17.46 -4.72 3.14
CA ASN A 69 18.56 -5.40 2.49
C ASN A 69 19.86 -5.06 3.23
N ALA A 70 20.41 -6.04 3.95
CA ALA A 70 21.63 -5.87 4.73
C ALA A 70 22.88 -5.63 3.88
N ARG A 71 22.89 -6.06 2.61
CA ARG A 71 24.03 -5.83 1.70
C ARG A 71 24.07 -4.40 1.19
N SER A 72 22.91 -3.83 0.85
CA SER A 72 22.84 -2.45 0.37
C SER A 72 22.67 -1.44 1.51
N GLY A 73 22.27 -1.88 2.70
CA GLY A 73 21.96 -1.02 3.84
C GLY A 73 20.67 -0.21 3.66
N ARG A 74 19.78 -0.65 2.75
CA ARG A 74 18.60 0.12 2.33
C ARG A 74 17.32 -0.69 2.49
N ILE A 75 16.20 0.03 2.60
CA ILE A 75 14.87 -0.56 2.47
C ILE A 75 14.54 -0.65 0.99
N GLU A 76 14.24 -1.86 0.54
CA GLU A 76 13.91 -2.18 -0.83
C GLU A 76 12.47 -2.70 -0.93
N ALA A 77 11.77 -2.35 -2.00
CA ALA A 77 10.42 -2.81 -2.27
C ALA A 77 10.49 -4.07 -3.14
N HIS A 78 10.02 -5.19 -2.60
CA HIS A 78 9.97 -6.45 -3.31
C HIS A 78 8.55 -6.73 -3.76
N TYR A 79 8.37 -7.15 -5.01
CA TYR A 79 7.06 -7.53 -5.52
C TYR A 79 6.50 -8.71 -4.71
N LEU A 80 5.26 -8.59 -4.26
CA LEU A 80 4.52 -9.66 -3.61
C LEU A 80 3.85 -10.51 -4.70
N SER A 81 4.55 -11.54 -5.16
CA SER A 81 3.92 -12.60 -5.95
C SER A 81 3.04 -13.43 -5.02
N LEU A 82 1.75 -13.57 -5.36
CA LEU A 82 0.76 -14.35 -4.60
C LEU A 82 1.08 -15.87 -4.57
N MET A 83 2.22 -16.31 -5.14
CA MET A 83 2.58 -17.73 -5.34
C MET A 83 3.70 -18.27 -4.43
N GLU A 84 4.10 -17.57 -3.37
CA GLU A 84 5.13 -18.08 -2.43
C GLU A 84 4.52 -18.61 -1.11
N HIS A 85 3.32 -19.20 -1.14
CA HIS A 85 2.70 -19.78 0.06
C HIS A 85 1.81 -21.02 -0.18
N THR A 86 2.16 -21.87 -1.16
CA THR A 86 1.65 -23.25 -1.27
C THR A 86 2.76 -24.30 -1.30
N ARG A 87 3.92 -24.01 -0.71
CA ARG A 87 4.91 -25.02 -0.33
C ARG A 87 5.69 -24.57 0.89
N SER A 88 5.23 -24.99 2.06
CA SER A 88 6.11 -25.43 3.13
C SER A 88 5.26 -26.19 4.14
N GLU A 89 5.51 -27.50 4.14
CA GLU A 89 5.17 -28.54 5.14
C GLU A 89 3.75 -29.13 5.12
#